data_AF-A0A7S1EM07-F1
#
_entry.id   AF-A0A7S1EM07-F1
#
_cell.length_a   1.000
_cell.length_b   1.000
_cell.length_c   1.000
_cell.angle_alpha   90.00
_cell.angle_beta   90.00
_cell.angle_gamma   90.00
#
_symmetry.space_group_name_H-M   'P 1'
#
loop_
_entity.id
_entity.type
_entity.pdbx_description
1 polymer ?
#
loop_
_entity_poly.entity_id
_entity_poly.type
_entity_poly.pdbx_seq_one_letter_code
_entity_poly.pdbx_strand_id
1 'polypeptide(L)'
;RWHSRAMSRIFATTVRRLCNQHVVARAGSRRLSSSSCVSCPTSTSSSSRQQLKHRVASSSTLRARPRGGFRAHRRTLTTASGAPASFDYTALVASVGEIKALATPAKVDVVVQPDAHTLVLGMRTANGKCALRVSWHPQVANVALSAQPPRIGKEEQLSFGEAANGLLRGKVLLDADAHQAWERVCKLSFGDRPGGEVSHELLCEIMGRHSNAFILDALAGNEVLACGYQVGEKQTSVRRLAIGYEYAPPPAAPGIDPTSVSNWQEFRDLLVQVAETMKDDSERAIDRCLVRAFRGVSPALAKTLVRGARVADGILVSDASDGNYEAIYAEFELWVHSVETKNMKDVVWCEEFGQLLLHASSAGVALPPPAEDLSAAGGPIGALFGAVYGEAGEEDVFSRERARILQSVRLSLKKLASKEAAFRKQLDAARGHEKLQEQADALMAYSYNYKPGAISLEAQDFTTGEPVMIAVDADKGPVGTAEALYKKTRKLRRTADAI
;
A
#
# COMPACT_ATOMS: atom_id res chain seq x y z
N ARG A 1 30.57 -16.43 -22.96
CA ARG A 1 30.36 -14.95 -22.91
C ARG A 1 29.41 -14.38 -23.99
N TRP A 2 29.02 -15.15 -25.01
CA TRP A 2 28.04 -14.70 -26.03
C TRP A 2 26.56 -14.92 -25.67
N HIS A 3 26.25 -15.90 -24.80
CA HIS A 3 24.86 -16.17 -24.38
C HIS A 3 24.25 -15.14 -23.39
N SER A 4 25.09 -14.44 -22.63
CA SER A 4 24.63 -13.45 -21.62
C SER A 4 24.20 -12.12 -22.25
N ARG A 5 24.76 -11.74 -23.41
CA ARG A 5 24.40 -10.50 -24.12
C ARG A 5 23.09 -10.60 -24.91
N ALA A 6 22.69 -11.80 -25.33
CA ALA A 6 21.42 -12.03 -26.04
C ALA A 6 20.21 -11.94 -25.09
N MET A 7 20.31 -12.49 -23.87
CA MET A 7 19.23 -12.40 -22.89
C MET A 7 18.96 -10.97 -22.39
N SER A 8 20.00 -10.14 -22.24
CA SER A 8 19.82 -8.72 -21.83
C SER A 8 19.09 -7.88 -22.90
N ARG A 9 19.28 -8.18 -24.19
CA ARG A 9 18.56 -7.49 -25.27
C ARG A 9 17.09 -7.92 -25.37
N ILE A 10 16.77 -9.19 -25.08
CA ILE A 10 15.40 -9.68 -25.07
C ILE A 10 14.61 -9.11 -23.87
N PHE A 11 15.25 -8.96 -22.71
CA PHE A 11 14.64 -8.36 -21.52
C PHE A 11 14.30 -6.87 -21.73
N ALA A 12 15.22 -6.09 -22.31
CA ALA A 12 15.00 -4.67 -22.60
C ALA A 12 13.90 -4.41 -23.65
N THR A 13 13.74 -5.32 -24.62
CA THR A 13 12.75 -5.19 -25.69
C THR A 13 11.34 -5.60 -25.24
N THR A 14 11.25 -6.55 -24.30
CA THR A 14 9.98 -7.03 -23.73
C THR A 14 9.39 -6.03 -22.74
N VAL A 15 10.24 -5.38 -21.92
CA VAL A 15 9.81 -4.31 -21.00
C VAL A 15 9.30 -3.07 -21.77
N ARG A 16 9.94 -2.69 -22.89
CA ARG A 16 9.44 -1.60 -23.77
C ARG A 16 8.10 -1.90 -24.44
N ARG A 17 7.81 -3.17 -24.79
CA ARG A 17 6.53 -3.55 -25.40
C ARG A 17 5.38 -3.61 -24.39
N LEU A 18 5.64 -3.96 -23.13
CA LEU A 18 4.65 -3.93 -22.06
C LEU A 18 4.26 -2.49 -21.65
N CYS A 19 5.20 -1.53 -21.68
CA CYS A 19 4.86 -0.11 -21.45
C CYS A 19 4.07 0.53 -22.61
N ASN A 20 4.28 0.12 -23.86
CA ASN A 20 3.59 0.71 -25.01
C ASN A 20 2.17 0.14 -25.26
N GLN A 21 1.79 -0.98 -24.65
CA GLN A 21 0.42 -1.53 -24.79
C GLN A 21 -0.63 -0.81 -23.94
N HIS A 22 -0.24 0.06 -23.00
CA HIS A 22 -1.17 0.89 -22.23
C HIS A 22 -1.46 2.27 -22.84
N VAL A 23 -0.84 2.64 -23.97
CA VAL A 23 -0.97 3.97 -24.58
C VAL A 23 -1.82 3.98 -25.86
N VAL A 24 -2.28 2.83 -26.36
CA VAL A 24 -3.08 2.75 -27.60
C VAL A 24 -4.47 2.18 -27.32
N ALA A 25 -5.27 2.91 -26.55
CA ALA A 25 -6.71 2.67 -26.44
C ALA A 25 -7.47 3.94 -26.05
N ARG A 26 -7.35 5.02 -26.84
CA ARG A 26 -8.37 6.08 -27.01
C ARG A 26 -7.90 7.13 -28.03
N ALA A 27 -8.07 6.81 -29.30
CA ALA A 27 -8.14 7.80 -30.37
C ALA A 27 -9.21 7.34 -31.36
N GLY A 28 -10.35 8.05 -31.39
CA GLY A 28 -11.49 7.65 -32.23
C GLY A 28 -12.69 8.61 -32.18
N SER A 29 -12.64 9.67 -32.99
CA SER A 29 -13.73 10.59 -33.39
C SER A 29 -14.17 11.63 -32.33
N ARG A 30 -14.30 12.94 -32.62
CA ARG A 30 -14.86 13.61 -33.80
C ARG A 30 -14.17 14.94 -34.19
N ARG A 31 -14.14 15.16 -35.51
CA ARG A 31 -14.10 16.41 -36.31
C ARG A 31 -15.11 17.47 -35.80
N LEU A 32 -15.09 18.79 -36.06
CA LEU A 32 -14.47 19.73 -36.99
C LEU A 32 -14.78 21.14 -36.42
N SER A 33 -13.88 22.12 -36.52
CA SER A 33 -14.20 23.47 -37.02
C SER A 33 -12.94 24.34 -37.08
N SER A 34 -12.94 25.18 -38.11
CA SER A 34 -11.84 25.93 -38.72
C SER A 34 -11.84 27.41 -38.32
N SER A 35 -10.76 28.09 -38.71
CA SER A 35 -10.49 29.55 -38.70
C SER A 35 -9.89 30.07 -37.38
N SER A 36 -8.86 30.92 -37.35
CA SER A 36 -8.31 31.83 -38.36
C SER A 36 -6.86 32.26 -38.01
N CYS A 37 -6.17 32.69 -39.07
CA CYS A 37 -4.95 33.48 -39.20
C CYS A 37 -4.62 34.49 -38.07
N VAL A 38 -3.33 34.77 -37.83
CA VAL A 38 -2.65 36.03 -38.19
C VAL A 38 -1.17 36.01 -37.74
N SER A 39 -0.37 36.68 -38.55
CA SER A 39 1.08 36.80 -38.66
C SER A 39 1.79 37.65 -37.58
N CYS A 40 3.11 37.40 -37.48
CA CYS A 40 4.25 38.20 -36.97
C CYS A 40 4.17 39.76 -37.15
N PRO A 41 5.02 40.62 -36.51
CA PRO A 41 6.48 40.42 -36.40
C PRO A 41 7.30 41.09 -35.24
N THR A 42 8.56 40.61 -35.18
CA THR A 42 9.86 41.17 -34.75
C THR A 42 10.02 42.55 -34.08
N SER A 43 10.95 42.62 -33.11
CA SER A 43 11.88 43.77 -32.95
C SER A 43 13.23 43.37 -32.34
N THR A 44 14.27 43.94 -32.92
CA THR A 44 15.73 43.82 -32.74
C THR A 44 16.34 44.79 -31.70
N SER A 45 17.47 44.41 -31.09
CA SER A 45 18.71 45.20 -30.80
C SER A 45 19.57 44.38 -29.82
N SER A 46 20.85 43.99 -30.02
CA SER A 46 22.11 44.56 -30.54
C SER A 46 22.93 45.37 -29.52
N SER A 47 24.08 44.78 -29.13
CA SER A 47 25.37 45.35 -28.67
C SER A 47 25.91 44.50 -27.50
N SER A 48 27.19 44.15 -27.35
CA SER A 48 28.43 44.42 -28.08
C SER A 48 29.48 43.42 -27.60
N ARG A 49 30.34 42.96 -28.51
CA ARG A 49 31.50 42.10 -28.26
C ARG A 49 32.63 42.89 -27.58
N GLN A 50 33.34 42.25 -26.65
CA GLN A 50 34.80 42.38 -26.54
C GLN A 50 35.42 40.99 -26.40
N GLN A 51 36.34 40.68 -27.32
CA GLN A 51 37.19 39.50 -27.33
C GLN A 51 38.50 39.81 -26.58
N LEU A 52 39.01 38.84 -25.83
CA LEU A 52 40.45 38.63 -25.71
C LEU A 52 40.75 37.13 -25.61
N LYS A 53 41.82 36.75 -26.33
CA LYS A 53 42.19 35.40 -26.78
C LYS A 53 43.14 34.69 -25.81
N HIS A 54 43.25 33.37 -26.06
CA HIS A 54 44.28 32.40 -25.61
C HIS A 54 44.06 31.82 -24.21
N ARG A 55 44.17 30.50 -23.95
CA ARG A 55 45.01 29.46 -24.56
C ARG A 55 44.37 28.08 -24.29
N VAL A 56 44.58 27.14 -25.22
CA VAL A 56 44.22 25.72 -25.09
C VAL A 56 45.19 25.03 -24.12
N ALA A 57 44.66 24.29 -23.15
CA ALA A 57 45.36 23.19 -22.49
C ALA A 57 44.32 22.16 -22.01
N SER A 58 44.47 20.94 -22.53
CA SER A 58 43.75 19.73 -22.16
C SER A 58 44.18 19.24 -20.78
N SER A 59 43.21 19.00 -19.87
CA SER A 59 43.40 17.98 -18.83
C SER A 59 42.05 17.44 -18.37
N SER A 60 41.86 16.14 -18.57
CA SER A 60 40.85 15.32 -17.93
C SER A 60 40.95 15.44 -16.41
N THR A 61 39.87 15.85 -15.75
CA THR A 61 39.72 15.68 -14.30
C THR A 61 38.31 15.23 -13.98
N LEU A 62 38.26 14.12 -13.24
CA LEU A 62 37.06 13.41 -12.83
C LEU A 62 36.04 14.34 -12.17
N ARG A 63 34.78 14.25 -12.61
CA ARG A 63 33.62 14.79 -11.90
C ARG A 63 33.58 14.17 -10.49
N ALA A 64 33.88 14.99 -9.48
CA ALA A 64 33.68 14.65 -8.09
C ALA A 64 32.19 14.37 -7.84
N ARG A 65 31.89 13.18 -7.30
CA ARG A 65 30.58 12.83 -6.74
C ARG A 65 30.29 13.75 -5.56
N PRO A 66 29.04 14.22 -5.37
CA PRO A 66 28.70 14.94 -4.14
C PRO A 66 28.88 13.98 -2.97
N ARG A 67 29.69 14.42 -1.99
CA ARG A 67 29.95 13.69 -0.75
C ARG A 67 28.64 13.49 0.02
N GLY A 68 28.52 12.30 0.60
CA GLY A 68 27.31 11.78 1.22
C GLY A 68 26.67 12.74 2.22
N GLY A 69 25.36 12.91 2.07
CA GLY A 69 24.52 13.39 3.15
C GLY A 69 24.60 12.40 4.32
N PHE A 70 24.69 12.95 5.52
CA PHE A 70 24.61 12.23 6.78
C PHE A 70 23.38 11.30 6.76
N ARG A 71 23.61 10.00 6.57
CA ARG A 71 22.65 8.97 6.99
C ARG A 71 22.80 8.86 8.50
N ALA A 72 22.13 9.72 9.25
CA ALA A 72 21.83 9.41 10.63
C ALA A 72 21.12 8.05 10.59
N HIS A 73 21.70 7.03 11.23
CA HIS A 73 20.97 5.81 11.55
C HIS A 73 19.85 6.20 12.50
N ARG A 74 18.71 6.64 11.96
CA ARG A 74 17.46 6.69 12.72
C ARG A 74 17.16 5.23 13.08
N ARG A 75 17.32 4.89 14.36
CA ARG A 75 16.82 3.62 14.88
C ARG A 75 15.30 3.70 14.72
N THR A 76 14.73 2.75 13.99
CA THR A 76 13.30 2.48 14.05
C THR A 76 12.93 2.30 15.52
N LEU A 77 11.98 3.11 16.01
CA LEU A 77 11.38 2.91 17.33
C LEU A 77 10.39 1.74 17.22
N THR A 78 10.93 0.53 17.06
CA THR A 78 10.16 -0.70 17.12
C THR A 78 9.95 -1.11 18.58
N THR A 79 8.77 -1.61 18.90
CA THR A 79 8.56 -2.29 20.18
C THR A 79 9.54 -3.46 20.33
N ALA A 80 9.76 -3.93 21.56
CA ALA A 80 10.59 -5.12 21.83
C ALA A 80 10.15 -6.37 21.03
N SER A 81 8.91 -6.40 20.53
CA SER A 81 8.33 -7.48 19.73
C SER A 81 8.64 -7.41 18.22
N GLY A 82 9.26 -6.32 17.73
CA GLY A 82 9.51 -6.08 16.31
C GLY A 82 8.28 -5.67 15.48
N ALA A 83 7.07 -5.67 16.07
CA ALA A 83 5.87 -5.11 15.46
C ALA A 83 5.80 -3.58 15.70
N PRO A 84 5.22 -2.80 14.77
CA PRO A 84 4.96 -1.39 15.02
C PRO A 84 4.02 -1.23 16.21
N ALA A 85 4.23 -0.17 16.99
CA ALA A 85 3.35 0.17 18.11
C ALA A 85 1.90 0.33 17.63
N SER A 86 0.93 0.07 18.51
CA SER A 86 -0.48 0.33 18.18
C SER A 86 -0.77 1.84 18.26
N PHE A 87 -1.54 2.38 17.33
CA PHE A 87 -2.11 3.73 17.46
C PHE A 87 -3.42 3.64 18.24
N ASP A 88 -3.37 3.96 19.53
CA ASP A 88 -4.53 3.89 20.43
C ASP A 88 -5.25 5.24 20.61
N TYR A 89 -6.24 5.28 21.50
CA TYR A 89 -7.00 6.51 21.75
C TYR A 89 -6.13 7.61 22.36
N THR A 90 -5.21 7.26 23.26
CA THR A 90 -4.24 8.21 23.84
C THR A 90 -3.37 8.85 22.77
N ALA A 91 -2.84 8.05 21.84
CA ALA A 91 -2.09 8.53 20.69
C ALA A 91 -2.92 9.45 19.79
N LEU A 92 -4.20 9.12 19.57
CA LEU A 92 -5.12 9.97 18.80
C LEU A 92 -5.31 11.34 19.47
N VAL A 93 -5.61 11.37 20.76
CA VAL A 93 -5.86 12.61 21.51
C VAL A 93 -4.63 13.51 21.48
N ALA A 94 -3.44 12.94 21.68
CA ALA A 94 -2.18 13.66 21.55
C ALA A 94 -1.97 14.25 20.15
N SER A 95 -2.14 13.42 19.12
CA SER A 95 -1.94 13.85 17.73
C SER A 95 -2.87 14.99 17.36
N VAL A 96 -4.16 14.84 17.67
CA VAL A 96 -5.17 15.85 17.41
C VAL A 96 -4.89 17.13 18.20
N GLY A 97 -4.46 17.02 19.46
CA GLY A 97 -4.04 18.15 20.27
C GLY A 97 -2.88 18.91 19.64
N GLU A 98 -1.86 18.21 19.16
CA GLU A 98 -0.73 18.83 18.44
C GLU A 98 -1.17 19.49 17.13
N ILE A 99 -1.99 18.82 16.33
CA ILE A 99 -2.53 19.35 15.07
C ILE A 99 -3.32 20.62 15.34
N LYS A 100 -4.21 20.61 16.33
CA LYS A 100 -5.00 21.78 16.72
C LYS A 100 -4.12 22.94 17.18
N ALA A 101 -3.08 22.66 17.95
CA ALA A 101 -2.17 23.69 18.46
C ALA A 101 -1.26 24.30 17.38
N LEU A 102 -0.77 23.49 16.43
CA LEU A 102 0.29 23.90 15.51
C LEU A 102 -0.19 24.14 14.06
N ALA A 103 -1.32 23.57 13.67
CA ALA A 103 -1.81 23.59 12.28
C ALA A 103 -3.23 24.16 12.13
N THR A 104 -3.82 24.76 13.18
CA THR A 104 -5.11 25.45 13.09
C THR A 104 -4.95 26.95 13.39
N PRO A 105 -5.33 27.87 12.47
CA PRO A 105 -5.77 27.61 11.11
C PRO A 105 -4.61 27.35 10.15
N ALA A 106 -4.79 26.42 9.20
CA ALA A 106 -3.87 26.21 8.07
C ALA A 106 -4.60 26.10 6.75
N LYS A 107 -4.11 26.80 5.72
CA LYS A 107 -4.64 26.71 4.36
C LYS A 107 -4.07 25.49 3.65
N VAL A 108 -4.92 24.68 3.03
CA VAL A 108 -4.52 23.52 2.23
C VAL A 108 -4.05 23.98 0.85
N ASP A 109 -2.76 23.78 0.56
CA ASP A 109 -2.15 24.13 -0.73
C ASP A 109 -2.33 22.99 -1.76
N VAL A 110 -2.17 21.75 -1.29
CA VAL A 110 -2.21 20.54 -2.10
C VAL A 110 -2.60 19.33 -1.25
N VAL A 111 -3.29 18.38 -1.85
CA VAL A 111 -3.54 17.06 -1.25
C VAL A 111 -2.99 15.99 -2.17
N VAL A 112 -2.22 15.06 -1.62
CA VAL A 112 -1.53 14.00 -2.35
C VAL A 112 -1.84 12.65 -1.71
N GLN A 113 -2.17 11.65 -2.52
CA GLN A 113 -2.28 10.25 -2.09
C GLN A 113 -1.05 9.48 -2.61
N PRO A 114 0.02 9.30 -1.82
CA PRO A 114 1.25 8.64 -2.28
C PRO A 114 1.11 7.13 -2.46
N ASP A 115 0.17 6.50 -1.74
CA ASP A 115 -0.08 5.07 -1.76
C ASP A 115 -1.58 4.78 -1.55
N ALA A 116 -1.97 3.50 -1.57
CA ALA A 116 -3.38 3.12 -1.46
C ALA A 116 -4.04 3.48 -0.11
N HIS A 117 -3.26 3.71 0.95
CA HIS A 117 -3.71 3.80 2.33
C HIS A 117 -3.40 5.13 3.02
N THR A 118 -2.79 6.09 2.33
CA THR A 118 -2.26 7.32 2.93
C THR A 118 -2.67 8.55 2.13
N LEU A 119 -3.08 9.61 2.83
CA LEU A 119 -3.29 10.94 2.28
C LEU A 119 -2.35 11.91 3.01
N VAL A 120 -1.69 12.80 2.27
CA VAL A 120 -0.83 13.85 2.82
C VAL A 120 -1.32 15.21 2.32
N LEU A 121 -1.73 16.06 3.25
CA LEU A 121 -2.16 17.42 2.99
C LEU A 121 -0.96 18.34 3.19
N GLY A 122 -0.49 18.98 2.13
CA GLY A 122 0.47 20.07 2.21
C GLY A 122 -0.25 21.36 2.53
N MET A 123 0.09 21.99 3.65
CA MET A 123 -0.64 23.13 4.19
C MET A 123 0.30 24.29 4.56
N ARG A 124 -0.30 25.45 4.83
CA ARG A 124 0.41 26.66 5.26
C ARG A 124 -0.30 27.35 6.40
N THR A 125 0.43 27.57 7.48
CA THR A 125 0.03 28.40 8.62
C THR A 125 0.63 29.79 8.51
N ALA A 126 0.34 30.67 9.47
CA ALA A 126 1.04 31.95 9.59
C ALA A 126 2.56 31.79 9.84
N ASN A 127 2.96 30.66 10.45
CA ASN A 127 4.35 30.40 10.85
C ASN A 127 5.16 29.64 9.81
N GLY A 128 4.56 29.22 8.69
CA GLY A 128 5.26 28.54 7.62
C GLY A 128 4.48 27.39 7.00
N LYS A 129 5.20 26.50 6.32
CA LYS A 129 4.61 25.30 5.72
C LYS A 129 4.54 24.19 6.76
N CYS A 130 3.45 23.45 6.74
CA CYS A 130 3.30 22.21 7.50
C CYS A 130 2.64 21.16 6.61
N ALA A 131 2.64 19.91 7.05
CA ALA A 131 1.89 18.87 6.38
C ALA A 131 1.22 17.95 7.39
N LEU A 132 0.12 17.35 6.98
CA LEU A 132 -0.68 16.43 7.77
C LEU A 132 -0.81 15.12 7.02
N ARG A 133 -0.41 14.03 7.65
CA ARG A 133 -0.62 12.66 7.16
C ARG A 133 -1.88 12.08 7.80
N VAL A 134 -2.74 11.54 6.96
CA VAL A 134 -3.93 10.76 7.34
C VAL A 134 -3.77 9.38 6.72
N SER A 135 -3.50 8.37 7.53
CA SER A 135 -3.28 6.99 7.08
C SER A 135 -4.34 6.06 7.65
N TRP A 136 -4.97 5.30 6.76
CA TRP A 136 -5.90 4.22 7.08
C TRP A 136 -5.28 2.85 6.73
N HIS A 137 -3.97 2.73 6.90
CA HIS A 137 -3.23 1.50 6.68
C HIS A 137 -3.65 0.37 7.66
N PRO A 138 -3.86 -0.89 7.23
CA PRO A 138 -4.38 -1.96 8.07
C PRO A 138 -3.61 -2.26 9.36
N GLN A 139 -2.32 -1.93 9.39
CA GLN A 139 -1.41 -2.19 10.53
C GLN A 139 -0.89 -0.93 11.20
N VAL A 140 -0.73 0.17 10.46
CA VAL A 140 -0.06 1.39 10.93
C VAL A 140 -0.90 2.64 10.68
N ALA A 141 -2.23 2.50 10.66
CA ALA A 141 -3.15 3.63 10.55
C ALA A 141 -2.87 4.64 11.67
N ASN A 142 -2.75 5.91 11.29
CA ASN A 142 -2.44 7.02 12.17
C ASN A 142 -2.84 8.34 11.51
N VAL A 143 -3.06 9.37 12.31
CA VAL A 143 -3.12 10.76 11.86
C VAL A 143 -2.04 11.50 12.61
N ALA A 144 -1.24 12.32 11.93
CA ALA A 144 -0.15 13.08 12.55
C ALA A 144 0.36 14.19 11.63
N LEU A 145 0.94 15.25 12.21
CA LEU A 145 1.79 16.15 11.43
C LEU A 145 2.97 15.36 10.85
N SER A 146 3.38 15.72 9.64
CA SER A 146 4.36 14.96 8.87
C SER A 146 5.28 15.86 8.05
N ALA A 147 6.27 15.23 7.41
CA ALA A 147 7.01 15.85 6.31
C ALA A 147 6.07 16.24 5.16
N GLN A 148 6.52 17.20 4.34
CA GLN A 148 5.80 17.65 3.16
C GLN A 148 5.43 16.50 2.21
N PRO A 149 4.29 16.60 1.49
CA PRO A 149 3.86 15.58 0.56
C PRO A 149 4.93 15.34 -0.52
N PRO A 150 5.13 14.08 -0.95
CA PRO A 150 6.04 13.78 -2.05
C PRO A 150 5.52 14.40 -3.35
N ARG A 151 6.45 14.69 -4.27
CA ARG A 151 6.08 15.14 -5.62
C ARG A 151 5.64 13.92 -6.43
N ILE A 152 4.34 13.81 -6.67
CA ILE A 152 3.77 12.80 -7.57
C ILE A 152 3.29 13.44 -8.87
N GLY A 153 3.33 12.68 -9.96
CA GLY A 153 2.70 13.08 -11.22
C GLY A 153 1.18 13.08 -11.10
N LYS A 154 0.48 13.89 -11.92
CA LYS A 154 -0.99 13.91 -11.93
C LYS A 154 -1.59 12.53 -12.23
N GLU A 155 -0.95 11.74 -13.08
CA GLU A 155 -1.37 10.38 -13.46
C GLU A 155 -1.14 9.33 -12.35
N GLU A 156 -0.35 9.67 -11.33
CA GLU A 156 -0.03 8.76 -10.21
C GLU A 156 -1.01 8.92 -9.04
N GLN A 157 -1.86 9.95 -9.06
CA GLN A 157 -2.82 10.23 -8.00
C GLN A 157 -4.00 9.26 -8.08
N LEU A 158 -4.26 8.55 -6.98
CA LEU A 158 -5.40 7.64 -6.88
C LEU A 158 -6.73 8.40 -6.71
N SER A 159 -7.85 7.73 -6.98
CA SER A 159 -9.18 8.35 -7.06
C SER A 159 -9.60 9.12 -5.80
N PHE A 160 -9.29 8.57 -4.61
CA PHE A 160 -9.58 9.27 -3.35
C PHE A 160 -8.72 10.53 -3.21
N GLY A 161 -7.43 10.45 -3.54
CA GLY A 161 -6.53 11.59 -3.58
C GLY A 161 -6.96 12.67 -4.56
N GLU A 162 -7.43 12.31 -5.76
CA GLU A 162 -7.93 13.28 -6.76
C GLU A 162 -9.17 14.01 -6.23
N ALA A 163 -10.13 13.27 -5.66
CA ALA A 163 -11.32 13.84 -5.05
C ALA A 163 -10.96 14.75 -3.86
N ALA A 164 -10.11 14.29 -2.96
CA ALA A 164 -9.65 15.05 -1.81
C ALA A 164 -8.94 16.35 -2.22
N ASN A 165 -8.11 16.31 -3.26
CA ASN A 165 -7.46 17.51 -3.79
C ASN A 165 -8.46 18.44 -4.50
N GLY A 166 -9.52 17.93 -5.10
CA GLY A 166 -10.59 18.76 -5.66
C GLY A 166 -11.45 19.46 -4.59
N LEU A 167 -11.73 18.75 -3.49
CA LEU A 167 -12.64 19.21 -2.43
C LEU A 167 -11.96 20.11 -1.39
N LEU A 168 -10.75 19.74 -0.95
CA LEU A 168 -10.07 20.37 0.19
C LEU A 168 -9.05 21.43 -0.23
N ARG A 169 -8.57 21.43 -1.48
CA ARG A 169 -7.56 22.41 -1.92
C ARG A 169 -8.12 23.83 -1.85
N GLY A 170 -7.36 24.73 -1.23
CA GLY A 170 -7.73 26.12 -1.02
C GLY A 170 -8.57 26.35 0.23
N LYS A 171 -9.14 25.31 0.84
CA LYS A 171 -9.85 25.38 2.13
C LYS A 171 -8.86 25.59 3.28
N VAL A 172 -9.39 25.98 4.42
CA VAL A 172 -8.66 26.20 5.67
C VAL A 172 -9.09 25.16 6.68
N LEU A 173 -8.13 24.45 7.27
CA LEU A 173 -8.34 23.61 8.46
C LEU A 173 -8.76 24.53 9.62
N LEU A 174 -9.99 24.37 10.09
CA LEU A 174 -10.61 25.19 11.13
C LEU A 174 -10.54 24.54 12.49
N ASP A 175 -10.62 23.22 12.55
CA ASP A 175 -10.49 22.48 13.80
C ASP A 175 -10.02 21.04 13.56
N ALA A 176 -9.47 20.43 14.62
CA ALA A 176 -9.15 19.02 14.70
C ALA A 176 -9.67 18.48 16.04
N ASP A 177 -10.41 17.37 16.02
CA ASP A 177 -10.98 16.76 17.22
C ASP A 177 -11.00 15.24 17.19
N ALA A 178 -11.00 14.62 18.37
CA ALA A 178 -11.33 13.21 18.54
C ALA A 178 -12.86 13.10 18.57
N HIS A 179 -13.44 12.69 17.44
CA HIS A 179 -14.87 12.88 17.15
C HIS A 179 -15.80 12.19 18.16
N GLN A 180 -15.38 11.06 18.69
CA GLN A 180 -16.14 10.23 19.61
C GLN A 180 -15.27 9.92 20.83
N ALA A 181 -15.84 10.11 22.02
CA ALA A 181 -15.16 9.81 23.26
C ALA A 181 -14.75 8.33 23.30
N TRP A 182 -13.48 8.10 23.62
CA TRP A 182 -12.87 6.77 23.76
C TRP A 182 -12.81 5.93 22.48
N GLU A 183 -13.12 6.53 21.33
CA GLU A 183 -13.06 5.90 20.01
C GLU A 183 -11.97 6.50 19.14
N ARG A 184 -11.35 5.66 18.32
CA ARG A 184 -10.21 6.07 17.49
C ARG A 184 -10.68 6.68 16.17
N VAL A 185 -11.46 7.75 16.26
CA VAL A 185 -11.98 8.49 15.10
C VAL A 185 -11.50 9.93 15.15
N CYS A 186 -10.60 10.29 14.22
CA CYS A 186 -10.16 11.66 14.02
C CYS A 186 -11.16 12.41 13.14
N LYS A 187 -11.46 13.66 13.48
CA LYS A 187 -12.24 14.59 12.65
C LYS A 187 -11.48 15.88 12.41
N LEU A 188 -11.33 16.24 11.15
CA LEU A 188 -10.68 17.47 10.69
C LEU A 188 -11.72 18.31 9.96
N SER A 189 -12.01 19.50 10.46
CA SER A 189 -13.07 20.37 9.94
C SER A 189 -12.48 21.47 9.06
N PHE A 190 -13.03 21.66 7.86
CA PHE A 190 -12.51 22.60 6.85
C PHE A 190 -13.56 23.61 6.40
N GLY A 191 -13.15 24.87 6.20
CA GLY A 191 -14.00 25.93 5.67
C GLY A 191 -13.28 26.84 4.67
N ASP A 192 -13.98 27.83 4.14
CA ASP A 192 -13.43 28.74 3.12
C ASP A 192 -12.45 29.79 3.68
N ARG A 193 -12.63 30.17 4.95
CA ARG A 193 -11.83 31.19 5.62
C ARG A 193 -11.66 30.86 7.10
N PRO A 194 -10.58 31.34 7.75
CA PRO A 194 -10.44 31.19 9.21
C PRO A 194 -11.65 31.73 9.95
N GLY A 195 -12.16 30.98 10.93
CA GLY A 195 -13.37 31.31 11.68
C GLY A 195 -14.67 31.33 10.86
N GLY A 196 -14.64 30.78 9.64
CA GLY A 196 -15.83 30.57 8.82
C GLY A 196 -16.62 29.32 9.23
N GLU A 197 -17.69 29.05 8.49
CA GLU A 197 -18.48 27.82 8.64
C GLU A 197 -17.72 26.60 8.14
N VAL A 198 -17.96 25.46 8.80
CA VAL A 198 -17.41 24.17 8.37
C VAL A 198 -18.17 23.72 7.12
N SER A 199 -17.45 23.60 6.01
CA SER A 199 -18.00 23.15 4.73
C SER A 199 -17.74 21.67 4.45
N HIS A 200 -16.60 21.14 4.93
CA HIS A 200 -16.19 19.77 4.69
C HIS A 200 -15.55 19.19 5.95
N GLU A 201 -15.71 17.89 6.17
CA GLU A 201 -15.02 17.17 7.24
C GLU A 201 -14.23 15.99 6.67
N LEU A 202 -12.95 15.86 7.05
CA LEU A 202 -12.16 14.65 6.79
C LEU A 202 -12.15 13.81 8.06
N LEU A 203 -12.82 12.66 8.02
CA LEU A 203 -12.80 11.66 9.07
C LEU A 203 -11.75 10.59 8.78
N CYS A 204 -11.07 10.14 9.83
CA CYS A 204 -10.18 8.98 9.77
C CYS A 204 -10.49 8.03 10.93
N GLU A 205 -10.98 6.84 10.60
CA GLU A 205 -11.23 5.76 11.54
C GLU A 205 -10.00 4.85 11.61
N ILE A 206 -9.45 4.67 12.81
CA ILE A 206 -8.23 3.89 13.06
C ILE A 206 -8.63 2.60 13.79
N MET A 207 -9.04 1.59 13.01
CA MET A 207 -9.60 0.33 13.49
C MET A 207 -8.84 -0.90 12.94
N GLY A 208 -7.53 -0.79 12.79
CA GLY A 208 -6.69 -1.84 12.21
C GLY A 208 -7.11 -2.15 10.77
N ARG A 209 -7.45 -3.40 10.45
CA ARG A 209 -7.86 -3.82 9.10
C ARG A 209 -9.13 -3.14 8.57
N HIS A 210 -9.92 -2.54 9.46
CA HIS A 210 -11.15 -1.81 9.13
C HIS A 210 -10.94 -0.30 9.09
N SER A 211 -9.70 0.17 9.22
CA SER A 211 -9.39 1.59 9.14
C SER A 211 -9.81 2.15 7.78
N ASN A 212 -10.37 3.35 7.79
CA ASN A 212 -10.82 4.02 6.57
C ASN A 212 -10.80 5.53 6.76
N ALA A 213 -10.83 6.27 5.65
CA ALA A 213 -10.93 7.73 5.64
C ALA A 213 -12.11 8.18 4.78
N PHE A 214 -12.79 9.24 5.20
CA PHE A 214 -13.99 9.77 4.56
C PHE A 214 -13.91 11.28 4.45
N ILE A 215 -14.34 11.84 3.33
CA ILE A 215 -14.63 13.28 3.21
C ILE A 215 -16.14 13.42 3.18
N LEU A 216 -16.67 14.21 4.11
CA LEU A 216 -18.08 14.45 4.28
C LEU A 216 -18.46 15.86 3.86
N ASP A 217 -19.69 16.02 3.36
CA ASP A 217 -20.34 17.31 3.22
C ASP A 217 -20.95 17.73 4.56
N ALA A 218 -20.33 18.72 5.22
CA ALA A 218 -20.79 19.21 6.51
C ALA A 218 -22.06 20.07 6.39
N LEU A 219 -22.33 20.63 5.20
CA LEU A 219 -23.49 21.49 4.95
C LEU A 219 -24.72 20.66 4.54
N ALA A 220 -24.50 19.50 3.92
CA ALA A 220 -25.55 18.61 3.41
C ALA A 220 -25.75 17.34 4.28
N GLY A 221 -25.68 17.46 5.60
CA GLY A 221 -26.07 16.37 6.51
C GLY A 221 -25.11 15.18 6.54
N ASN A 222 -23.79 15.42 6.45
CA ASN A 222 -22.74 14.41 6.59
C ASN A 222 -22.75 13.31 5.52
N GLU A 223 -23.15 13.64 4.29
CA GLU A 223 -23.04 12.75 3.13
C GLU A 223 -21.57 12.47 2.80
N VAL A 224 -21.24 11.20 2.54
CA VAL A 224 -19.90 10.79 2.11
C VAL A 224 -19.66 11.23 0.66
N LEU A 225 -18.78 12.22 0.47
CA LEU A 225 -18.35 12.72 -0.83
C LEU A 225 -17.24 11.86 -1.44
N ALA A 226 -16.31 11.38 -0.60
CA ALA A 226 -15.20 10.54 -1.03
C ALA A 226 -14.74 9.64 0.13
N CYS A 227 -14.16 8.48 -0.17
CA CYS A 227 -13.60 7.59 0.85
C CYS A 227 -12.39 6.79 0.35
N GLY A 228 -11.57 6.30 1.28
CA GLY A 228 -10.41 5.45 0.99
C GLY A 228 -10.81 4.10 0.40
N TYR A 229 -11.81 3.44 1.01
CA TYR A 229 -12.47 2.25 0.47
C TYR A 229 -13.97 2.37 0.54
N GLN A 230 -14.65 1.91 -0.51
CA GLN A 230 -16.09 1.71 -0.50
C GLN A 230 -16.42 0.35 0.11
N VAL A 231 -17.33 0.34 1.07
CA VAL A 231 -17.85 -0.87 1.69
C VAL A 231 -19.33 -1.00 1.33
N GLY A 232 -19.62 -1.90 0.40
CA GLY A 232 -20.99 -2.20 -0.03
C GLY A 232 -21.73 -3.12 0.94
N GLU A 233 -23.05 -3.24 0.76
CA GLU A 233 -23.95 -4.04 1.62
C GLU A 233 -23.54 -5.53 1.71
N LYS A 234 -22.90 -6.08 0.68
CA LYS A 234 -22.43 -7.47 0.69
C LYS A 234 -21.21 -7.70 1.59
N GLN A 235 -20.49 -6.65 1.97
CA GLN A 235 -19.23 -6.75 2.72
C GLN A 235 -19.41 -6.50 4.22
N THR A 236 -20.50 -5.84 4.63
CA THR A 236 -20.82 -5.61 6.04
C THR A 236 -22.33 -5.52 6.23
N SER A 237 -22.83 -6.24 7.24
CA SER A 237 -24.22 -6.12 7.70
C SER A 237 -24.42 -4.99 8.71
N VAL A 238 -23.33 -4.34 9.15
CA VAL A 238 -23.35 -3.41 10.29
C VAL A 238 -23.65 -1.97 9.85
N ARG A 239 -22.95 -1.46 8.83
CA ARG A 239 -23.15 -0.09 8.32
C ARG A 239 -22.67 0.06 6.89
N ARG A 240 -23.45 0.75 6.06
CA ARG A 240 -23.09 1.03 4.66
C ARG A 240 -22.16 2.25 4.62
N LEU A 241 -21.01 2.11 3.97
CA LEU A 241 -20.01 3.19 3.85
C LEU A 241 -19.63 3.34 2.38
N ALA A 242 -20.37 4.17 1.67
CA ALA A 242 -20.18 4.41 0.24
C ALA A 242 -20.47 5.87 -0.10
N ILE A 243 -19.89 6.33 -1.20
CA ILE A 243 -20.12 7.69 -1.71
C ILE A 243 -21.62 7.86 -2.01
N GLY A 244 -22.19 9.02 -1.64
CA GLY A 244 -23.61 9.32 -1.82
C GLY A 244 -24.51 8.88 -0.66
N TYR A 245 -23.95 8.31 0.40
CA TYR A 245 -24.68 7.87 1.59
C TYR A 245 -24.27 8.70 2.80
N GLU A 246 -25.19 8.87 3.75
CA GLU A 246 -24.92 9.48 5.05
C GLU A 246 -23.88 8.65 5.83
N TYR A 247 -22.94 9.33 6.48
CA TYR A 247 -21.95 8.69 7.32
C TYR A 247 -22.57 8.15 8.62
N ALA A 248 -22.27 6.88 8.93
CA ALA A 248 -22.63 6.26 10.20
C ALA A 248 -21.36 5.95 11.02
N PRO A 249 -21.30 6.35 12.31
CA PRO A 249 -20.14 6.11 13.18
C PRO A 249 -19.91 4.62 13.45
N PRO A 250 -18.70 4.22 13.89
CA PRO A 250 -18.45 2.84 14.29
C PRO A 250 -19.29 2.47 15.51
N PRO A 251 -19.60 1.17 15.70
CA PRO A 251 -20.23 0.71 16.92
C PRO A 251 -19.30 0.96 18.11
N ALA A 252 -19.87 1.34 19.26
CA ALA A 252 -19.11 1.62 20.46
C ALA A 252 -18.29 0.39 20.92
N ALA A 253 -17.07 0.65 21.34
CA ALA A 253 -16.17 -0.33 21.92
C ALA A 253 -16.77 -0.94 23.20
N PRO A 254 -16.46 -2.21 23.49
CA PRO A 254 -16.84 -2.85 24.75
C PRO A 254 -16.17 -2.14 25.94
N GLY A 255 -16.75 -2.33 27.13
CA GLY A 255 -16.32 -1.66 28.36
C GLY A 255 -17.15 -0.43 28.70
N ILE A 256 -16.89 0.13 29.87
CA ILE A 256 -17.51 1.35 30.38
C ILE A 256 -16.65 2.58 30.08
N ASP A 257 -17.23 3.76 30.28
CA ASP A 257 -16.50 5.02 30.20
C ASP A 257 -15.47 5.10 31.36
N PRO A 258 -14.18 5.37 31.10
CA PRO A 258 -13.16 5.59 32.13
C PRO A 258 -13.53 6.62 33.20
N THR A 259 -14.36 7.62 32.88
CA THR A 259 -14.77 8.69 33.79
C THR A 259 -15.88 8.27 34.76
N SER A 260 -16.48 7.08 34.59
CA SER A 260 -17.59 6.64 35.44
C SER A 260 -17.15 6.11 36.80
N VAL A 261 -15.85 5.92 37.04
CA VAL A 261 -15.30 5.35 38.27
C VAL A 261 -14.66 6.45 39.11
N SER A 262 -15.16 6.65 40.33
CA SER A 262 -14.82 7.83 41.14
C SER A 262 -13.78 7.59 42.23
N ASN A 263 -13.45 6.33 42.53
CA ASN A 263 -12.46 5.96 43.55
C ASN A 263 -11.81 4.60 43.25
N TRP A 264 -10.72 4.30 43.95
CA TRP A 264 -9.95 3.08 43.73
C TRP A 264 -10.71 1.80 44.14
N GLN A 265 -11.65 1.89 45.08
CA GLN A 265 -12.46 0.75 45.52
C GLN A 265 -13.43 0.31 44.42
N GLU A 266 -14.17 1.25 43.83
CA GLU A 266 -15.03 0.99 42.66
C GLU A 266 -14.22 0.45 41.48
N PHE A 267 -13.02 1.00 41.26
CA PHE A 267 -12.08 0.51 40.24
C PHE A 267 -11.69 -0.94 40.49
N ARG A 268 -11.29 -1.27 41.72
CA ARG A 268 -10.96 -2.65 42.12
C ARG A 268 -12.14 -3.59 41.91
N ASP A 269 -13.32 -3.23 42.42
CA ASP A 269 -14.52 -4.07 42.36
C ASP A 269 -14.90 -4.39 40.91
N LEU A 270 -14.79 -3.40 40.02
CA LEU A 270 -14.99 -3.60 38.59
C LEU A 270 -13.97 -4.58 37.98
N LEU A 271 -12.69 -4.45 38.30
CA LEU A 271 -11.66 -5.36 37.80
C LEU A 271 -11.85 -6.79 38.31
N VAL A 272 -12.28 -6.95 39.57
CA VAL A 272 -12.64 -8.26 40.15
C VAL A 272 -13.82 -8.87 39.41
N GLN A 273 -14.89 -8.11 39.19
CA GLN A 273 -16.06 -8.58 38.42
C GLN A 273 -15.67 -8.99 36.99
N VAL A 274 -14.83 -8.21 36.32
CA VAL A 274 -14.34 -8.54 34.97
C VAL A 274 -13.50 -9.82 34.98
N ALA A 275 -12.63 -10.01 35.99
CA ALA A 275 -11.83 -11.22 36.14
C ALA A 275 -12.68 -12.49 36.33
N GLU A 276 -13.77 -12.40 37.09
CA GLU A 276 -14.72 -13.51 37.32
C GLU A 276 -15.38 -13.99 36.02
N THR A 277 -15.60 -13.10 35.05
CA THR A 277 -16.13 -13.49 33.72
C THR A 277 -15.12 -14.26 32.87
N MET A 278 -13.84 -14.25 33.24
CA MET A 278 -12.77 -14.91 32.48
C MET A 278 -12.62 -16.38 32.88
N LYS A 279 -12.47 -17.24 31.87
CA LYS A 279 -12.41 -18.71 32.04
C LYS A 279 -11.01 -19.24 32.37
N ASP A 280 -9.96 -18.53 31.99
CA ASP A 280 -8.57 -18.94 32.15
C ASP A 280 -7.89 -18.04 33.17
N ASP A 281 -7.27 -18.64 34.19
CA ASP A 281 -6.59 -17.90 35.26
C ASP A 281 -5.44 -17.04 34.74
N SER A 282 -4.78 -17.45 33.65
CA SER A 282 -3.72 -16.65 33.01
C SER A 282 -4.25 -15.39 32.30
N GLU A 283 -5.56 -15.31 32.05
CA GLU A 283 -6.20 -14.11 31.51
C GLU A 283 -6.61 -13.10 32.60
N ARG A 284 -6.61 -13.50 33.87
CA ARG A 284 -7.04 -12.67 35.02
C ARG A 284 -5.97 -11.70 35.52
N ALA A 285 -4.97 -11.41 34.69
CA ALA A 285 -3.99 -10.37 34.95
C ALA A 285 -4.65 -8.99 34.91
N ILE A 286 -4.20 -8.07 35.79
CA ILE A 286 -4.80 -6.72 35.91
C ILE A 286 -4.77 -5.95 34.59
N ASP A 287 -3.66 -6.02 33.84
CA ASP A 287 -3.53 -5.33 32.55
C ASP A 287 -4.59 -5.79 31.52
N ARG A 288 -4.93 -7.08 31.50
CA ARG A 288 -6.00 -7.62 30.64
C ARG A 288 -7.39 -7.24 31.15
N CYS A 289 -7.58 -7.20 32.46
CA CYS A 289 -8.85 -6.78 33.07
C CYS A 289 -9.13 -5.31 32.75
N LEU A 290 -8.12 -4.43 32.81
CA LEU A 290 -8.22 -3.02 32.43
C LEU A 290 -8.73 -2.83 31.00
N VAL A 291 -8.15 -3.56 30.04
CA VAL A 291 -8.55 -3.50 28.62
C VAL A 291 -10.01 -3.94 28.40
N ARG A 292 -10.51 -4.91 29.17
CA ARG A 292 -11.90 -5.35 29.07
C ARG A 292 -12.88 -4.44 29.82
N ALA A 293 -12.44 -3.85 30.92
CA ALA A 293 -13.25 -2.99 31.77
C ALA A 293 -13.56 -1.66 31.10
N PHE A 294 -12.57 -1.03 30.44
CA PHE A 294 -12.64 0.37 30.03
C PHE A 294 -12.49 0.57 28.52
N ARG A 295 -13.30 1.46 27.97
CA ARG A 295 -13.15 1.95 26.58
C ARG A 295 -11.87 2.78 26.46
N GLY A 296 -11.27 2.78 25.27
CA GLY A 296 -10.06 3.56 24.98
C GLY A 296 -8.77 3.02 25.61
N VAL A 297 -8.84 2.06 26.54
CA VAL A 297 -7.65 1.46 27.16
C VAL A 297 -7.05 0.38 26.25
N SER A 298 -5.85 0.64 25.74
CA SER A 298 -5.11 -0.32 24.93
C SER A 298 -4.29 -1.29 25.81
N PRO A 299 -3.90 -2.47 25.29
CA PRO A 299 -3.00 -3.38 26.02
C PRO A 299 -1.66 -2.74 26.38
N ALA A 300 -1.13 -1.87 25.50
CA ALA A 300 0.12 -1.15 25.75
C ALA A 300 -0.06 -0.10 26.86
N LEU A 301 -1.17 0.65 26.84
CA LEU A 301 -1.52 1.57 27.91
C LEU A 301 -1.68 0.85 29.25
N ALA A 302 -2.47 -0.21 29.32
CA ALA A 302 -2.72 -0.95 30.56
C ALA A 302 -1.41 -1.44 31.21
N LYS A 303 -0.49 -2.00 30.43
CA LYS A 303 0.84 -2.40 30.91
C LYS A 303 1.66 -1.21 31.40
N THR A 304 1.57 -0.09 30.69
CA THR A 304 2.30 1.12 31.05
C THR A 304 1.77 1.72 32.37
N LEU A 305 0.46 1.71 32.60
CA LEU A 305 -0.14 2.15 33.88
C LEU A 305 0.29 1.26 35.04
N VAL A 306 0.25 -0.07 34.87
CA VAL A 306 0.72 -1.03 35.88
C VAL A 306 2.21 -0.81 36.20
N ARG A 307 3.03 -0.59 35.17
CA ARG A 307 4.46 -0.32 35.34
C ARG A 307 4.73 1.04 35.99
N GLY A 308 3.95 2.07 35.64
CA GLY A 308 3.98 3.41 36.25
C GLY A 308 3.72 3.35 37.76
N ALA A 309 2.74 2.53 38.15
CA ALA A 309 2.40 2.24 39.54
C ALA A 309 3.45 1.39 40.29
N ARG A 310 4.54 0.99 39.62
CA ARG A 310 5.62 0.13 40.13
C ARG A 310 5.12 -1.25 40.60
N VAL A 311 4.04 -1.72 39.99
CA VAL A 311 3.49 -3.05 40.22
C VAL A 311 4.10 -4.03 39.20
N ALA A 312 4.28 -5.28 39.60
CA ALA A 312 4.83 -6.31 38.72
C ALA A 312 3.91 -6.58 37.52
N ASP A 313 4.51 -6.66 36.33
CA ASP A 313 3.80 -7.01 35.10
C ASP A 313 3.09 -8.36 35.22
N GLY A 314 1.85 -8.43 34.74
CA GLY A 314 1.08 -9.67 34.72
C GLY A 314 0.57 -10.13 36.08
N ILE A 315 0.62 -9.28 37.12
CA ILE A 315 0.01 -9.58 38.42
C ILE A 315 -1.47 -9.96 38.26
N LEU A 316 -1.88 -11.04 38.91
CA LEU A 316 -3.27 -11.48 38.91
C LEU A 316 -4.12 -10.62 39.84
N VAL A 317 -5.39 -10.46 39.48
CA VAL A 317 -6.38 -9.75 40.31
C VAL A 317 -6.48 -10.35 41.73
N SER A 318 -6.31 -11.68 41.87
CA SER A 318 -6.31 -12.38 43.17
C SER A 318 -5.09 -12.06 44.04
N ASP A 319 -3.96 -11.75 43.41
CA ASP A 319 -2.65 -11.64 44.07
C ASP A 319 -2.29 -10.18 44.37
N ALA A 320 -3.05 -9.24 43.82
CA ALA A 320 -2.85 -7.81 44.04
C ALA A 320 -3.37 -7.36 45.41
N SER A 321 -2.52 -6.62 46.13
CA SER A 321 -2.90 -5.96 47.38
C SER A 321 -3.73 -4.70 47.13
N ASP A 322 -4.43 -4.22 48.15
CA ASP A 322 -5.16 -2.93 48.08
C ASP A 322 -4.23 -1.77 47.68
N GLY A 323 -2.98 -1.76 48.16
CA GLY A 323 -1.98 -0.77 47.77
C GLY A 323 -1.58 -0.83 46.29
N ASN A 324 -1.63 -2.02 45.66
CA ASN A 324 -1.43 -2.14 44.22
C ASN A 324 -2.60 -1.51 43.45
N TYR A 325 -3.84 -1.76 43.88
CA TYR A 325 -5.02 -1.16 43.24
C TYR A 325 -5.03 0.35 43.35
N GLU A 326 -4.73 0.89 44.53
CA GLU A 326 -4.65 2.34 44.76
C GLU A 326 -3.57 2.99 43.88
N ALA A 327 -2.38 2.40 43.79
CA ALA A 327 -1.29 2.93 42.96
C ALA A 327 -1.63 2.88 41.45
N ILE A 328 -2.25 1.78 40.98
CA ILE A 328 -2.68 1.66 39.58
C ILE A 328 -3.81 2.65 39.27
N TYR A 329 -4.75 2.83 40.20
CA TYR A 329 -5.82 3.80 40.06
C TYR A 329 -5.29 5.24 39.98
N ALA A 330 -4.25 5.60 40.75
CA ALA A 330 -3.63 6.91 40.67
C ALA A 330 -3.04 7.19 39.27
N GLU A 331 -2.34 6.24 38.65
CA GLU A 331 -1.86 6.38 37.27
C GLU A 331 -3.03 6.45 36.27
N PHE A 332 -4.07 5.65 36.49
CA PHE A 332 -5.28 5.66 35.66
C PHE A 332 -6.01 7.00 35.71
N GLU A 333 -6.20 7.57 36.90
CA GLU A 333 -6.83 8.88 37.11
C GLU A 333 -6.03 10.00 36.44
N LEU A 334 -4.69 9.98 36.58
CA LEU A 334 -3.81 10.91 35.88
C LEU A 334 -3.98 10.82 34.35
N TRP A 335 -4.07 9.60 33.81
CA TRP A 335 -4.33 9.39 32.39
C TRP A 335 -5.69 9.94 31.97
N VAL A 336 -6.78 9.59 32.67
CA VAL A 336 -8.14 10.07 32.37
C VAL A 336 -8.17 11.59 32.39
N HIS A 337 -7.66 12.21 33.45
CA HIS A 337 -7.60 13.66 33.59
C HIS A 337 -6.80 14.33 32.45
N SER A 338 -5.68 13.73 32.04
CA SER A 338 -4.85 14.26 30.96
C SER A 338 -5.55 14.18 29.60
N VAL A 339 -6.31 13.11 29.36
CA VAL A 339 -7.14 12.94 28.16
C VAL A 339 -8.28 13.97 28.12
N GLU A 340 -9.00 14.15 29.23
CA GLU A 340 -10.13 15.09 29.32
C GLU A 340 -9.70 16.55 29.17
N THR A 341 -8.61 16.93 29.85
CA THR A 341 -8.07 18.30 29.80
C THR A 341 -7.29 18.59 28.52
N LYS A 342 -7.02 17.56 27.71
CA LYS A 342 -6.16 17.65 26.51
C LYS A 342 -4.80 18.30 26.84
N ASN A 343 -4.27 18.05 28.04
CA ASN A 343 -3.00 18.61 28.49
C ASN A 343 -1.83 17.87 27.83
N MET A 344 -0.97 18.60 27.13
CA MET A 344 0.14 18.07 26.33
C MET A 344 1.52 18.53 26.84
N LYS A 345 1.61 19.02 28.09
CA LYS A 345 2.87 19.56 28.63
C LYS A 345 3.88 18.49 29.02
N ASP A 346 3.42 17.39 29.60
CA ASP A 346 4.27 16.35 30.19
C ASP A 346 4.15 15.02 29.42
N VAL A 347 4.08 15.12 28.09
CA VAL A 347 3.96 13.93 27.24
C VAL A 347 5.27 13.16 27.21
N VAL A 348 5.19 11.86 27.48
CA VAL A 348 6.33 10.93 27.45
C VAL A 348 6.03 9.72 26.58
N TRP A 349 7.08 9.08 26.08
CA TRP A 349 7.01 7.87 25.28
C TRP A 349 7.59 6.69 26.04
N CYS A 350 6.81 5.62 26.20
CA CYS A 350 7.27 4.35 26.71
C CYS A 350 7.79 3.50 25.55
N GLU A 351 9.11 3.39 25.41
CA GLU A 351 9.74 2.61 24.33
C GLU A 351 9.47 1.10 24.45
N GLU A 352 9.41 0.56 25.67
CA GLU A 352 9.24 -0.88 25.94
C GLU A 352 7.92 -1.40 25.37
N PHE A 353 6.83 -0.66 25.60
CA PHE A 353 5.48 -1.03 25.15
C PHE A 353 5.04 -0.31 23.87
N GLY A 354 5.79 0.70 23.44
CA GLY A 354 5.40 1.57 22.33
C GLY A 354 4.15 2.37 22.64
N GLN A 355 4.10 3.00 23.81
CA GLN A 355 2.92 3.70 24.31
C GLN A 355 3.22 5.19 24.55
N LEU A 356 2.34 6.06 24.07
CA LEU A 356 2.35 7.47 24.44
C LEU A 356 1.58 7.67 25.75
N LEU A 357 2.14 8.45 26.68
CA LEU A 357 1.47 8.89 27.90
C LEU A 357 1.34 10.40 27.90
N LEU A 358 0.19 10.90 28.35
CA LEU A 358 -0.10 12.35 28.39
C LEU A 358 0.28 13.01 29.72
N HIS A 359 0.90 12.25 30.62
CA HIS A 359 1.40 12.71 31.90
C HIS A 359 2.81 12.17 32.13
N ALA A 360 3.54 12.84 33.01
CA ALA A 360 4.83 12.33 33.48
C ALA A 360 4.64 10.96 34.13
N SER A 361 5.46 10.01 33.74
CA SER A 361 5.50 8.68 34.34
C SER A 361 6.92 8.15 34.32
N SER A 362 7.29 7.38 35.34
CA SER A 362 8.61 6.73 35.39
C SER A 362 8.80 5.67 34.31
N ALA A 363 7.71 5.26 33.63
CA ALA A 363 7.76 4.31 32.53
C ALA A 363 8.12 4.94 31.17
N GLY A 364 8.20 6.28 31.07
CA GLY A 364 8.39 7.00 29.82
C GLY A 364 9.66 7.84 29.75
N VAL A 365 10.09 8.14 28.52
CA VAL A 365 11.16 9.10 28.21
C VAL A 365 10.57 10.34 27.54
N ALA A 366 11.27 11.48 27.67
CA ALA A 366 10.85 12.72 27.02
C ALA A 366 10.80 12.55 25.50
N LEU A 367 9.82 13.23 24.87
CA LEU A 367 9.70 13.26 23.42
C LEU A 367 10.92 13.91 22.76
N PRO A 368 11.23 13.54 21.49
CA PRO A 368 12.23 14.25 20.73
C PRO A 368 11.89 15.75 20.64
N PRO A 369 12.90 16.64 20.64
CA PRO A 369 12.64 18.06 20.52
C PRO A 369 11.91 18.37 19.21
N PRO A 370 11.03 19.39 19.19
CA PRO A 370 10.35 19.80 17.96
C PRO A 370 11.36 20.13 16.87
N ALA A 371 11.03 19.81 15.62
CA ALA A 371 11.83 20.31 14.51
C ALA A 371 11.77 21.84 14.50
N GLU A 372 12.91 22.51 14.23
CA GLU A 372 12.93 23.98 14.04
C GLU A 372 12.00 24.42 12.91
N ASP A 373 11.81 23.54 11.90
CA ASP A 373 10.87 23.71 10.81
C ASP A 373 9.81 22.60 10.81
N LEU A 374 8.55 22.99 11.04
CA LEU A 374 7.38 22.09 10.99
C LEU A 374 7.25 21.36 9.65
N SER A 375 7.82 21.90 8.56
CA SER A 375 7.74 21.29 7.24
C SER A 375 8.59 20.01 7.10
N ALA A 376 9.58 19.83 7.99
CA ALA A 376 10.50 18.69 7.94
C ALA A 376 9.94 17.43 8.62
N ALA A 377 9.27 17.57 9.77
CA ALA A 377 8.79 16.44 10.55
C ALA A 377 7.53 16.72 11.41
N GLY A 378 6.94 17.91 11.31
CA GLY A 378 5.87 18.33 12.22
C GLY A 378 6.39 18.74 13.61
N GLY A 379 5.51 18.63 14.61
CA GLY A 379 5.85 18.84 16.02
C GLY A 379 6.49 17.59 16.67
N PRO A 380 6.72 17.60 17.99
CA PRO A 380 7.32 16.47 18.71
C PRO A 380 6.57 15.14 18.53
N ILE A 381 5.23 15.17 18.56
CA ILE A 381 4.37 13.99 18.40
C ILE A 381 4.37 13.55 16.93
N GLY A 382 4.25 14.49 15.99
CA GLY A 382 4.38 14.22 14.56
C GLY A 382 5.73 13.58 14.20
N ALA A 383 6.82 14.06 14.79
CA ALA A 383 8.15 13.51 14.57
C ALA A 383 8.28 12.07 15.11
N LEU A 384 7.75 11.81 16.32
CA LEU A 384 7.67 10.47 16.90
C LEU A 384 6.84 9.54 15.99
N PHE A 385 5.64 9.94 15.59
CA PHE A 385 4.74 9.13 14.77
C PHE A 385 5.24 8.96 13.33
N GLY A 386 6.05 9.90 12.83
CA GLY A 386 6.84 9.73 11.62
C GLY A 386 7.82 8.57 11.74
N ALA A 387 8.57 8.50 12.85
CA ALA A 387 9.54 7.43 13.10
C ALA A 387 8.90 6.07 13.40
N VAL A 388 7.78 6.04 14.13
CA VAL A 388 7.11 4.80 14.54
C VAL A 388 6.27 4.21 13.41
N TYR A 389 5.44 5.03 12.75
CA TYR A 389 4.46 4.54 11.77
C TYR A 389 4.85 4.80 10.32
N GLY A 390 5.70 5.80 10.05
CA GLY A 390 6.11 6.15 8.69
C GLY A 390 6.98 5.06 8.06
N GLU A 391 8.10 4.73 8.70
CA GLU A 391 9.05 3.74 8.18
C GLU A 391 8.41 2.34 8.05
N ALA A 392 7.63 1.93 9.05
CA ALA A 392 6.92 0.65 9.02
C ALA A 392 5.86 0.59 7.90
N GLY A 393 5.16 1.69 7.64
CA GLY A 393 4.22 1.79 6.52
C GLY A 393 4.91 1.70 5.16
N GLU A 394 6.02 2.42 4.99
CA GLU A 394 6.82 2.38 3.76
C GLU A 394 7.37 0.98 3.47
N GLU A 395 7.82 0.24 4.50
CA GLU A 395 8.33 -1.13 4.35
C GLU A 395 7.23 -2.13 3.95
N ASP A 396 6.03 -2.04 4.54
CA ASP A 396 4.91 -2.91 4.15
C ASP A 396 4.42 -2.60 2.72
N VAL A 397 4.27 -1.32 2.38
CA VAL A 397 3.90 -0.87 1.03
C VAL A 397 4.91 -1.41 0.00
N PHE A 398 6.21 -1.25 0.27
CA PHE A 398 7.27 -1.77 -0.58
C PHE A 398 7.20 -3.30 -0.73
N SER A 399 7.02 -4.01 0.38
CA SER A 399 6.96 -5.47 0.42
C SER A 399 5.76 -6.01 -0.38
N ARG A 400 4.59 -5.38 -0.27
CA ARG A 400 3.38 -5.75 -1.01
C ARG A 400 3.52 -5.52 -2.51
N GLU A 401 4.02 -4.36 -2.92
CA GLU A 401 4.23 -4.06 -4.35
C GLU A 401 5.29 -4.99 -4.95
N ARG A 402 6.37 -5.27 -4.22
CA ARG A 402 7.36 -6.28 -4.62
C ARG A 402 6.71 -7.65 -4.81
N ALA A 403 5.89 -8.11 -3.85
CA ALA A 403 5.22 -9.40 -3.94
C ALA A 403 4.26 -9.49 -5.14
N ARG A 404 3.47 -8.43 -5.37
CA ARG A 404 2.55 -8.31 -6.51
C ARG A 404 3.27 -8.40 -7.85
N ILE A 405 4.36 -7.65 -8.02
CA ILE A 405 5.18 -7.68 -9.24
C ILE A 405 5.79 -9.07 -9.44
N LEU A 406 6.37 -9.65 -8.38
CA LEU A 406 6.95 -10.99 -8.43
C LEU A 406 5.91 -12.06 -8.80
N GLN A 407 4.68 -11.95 -8.29
CA GLN A 407 3.59 -12.86 -8.66
C GLN A 407 3.24 -12.73 -10.14
N SER A 408 3.11 -11.51 -10.66
CA SER A 408 2.85 -11.27 -12.09
C SER A 408 3.95 -11.82 -13.00
N VAL A 409 5.21 -11.62 -12.61
CA VAL A 409 6.37 -12.18 -13.32
C VAL A 409 6.36 -13.70 -13.27
N ARG A 410 6.13 -14.31 -12.10
CA ARG A 410 6.03 -15.77 -11.94
C ARG A 410 4.91 -16.37 -12.78
N LEU A 411 3.74 -15.74 -12.82
CA LEU A 411 2.62 -16.17 -13.65
C LEU A 411 2.98 -16.11 -15.14
N SER A 412 3.67 -15.06 -15.57
CA SER A 412 4.13 -14.90 -16.95
C SER A 412 5.17 -15.95 -17.32
N LEU A 413 6.16 -16.19 -16.45
CA LEU A 413 7.17 -17.24 -16.62
C LEU A 413 6.53 -18.63 -16.68
N LYS A 414 5.57 -18.94 -15.80
CA LYS A 414 4.85 -20.21 -15.82
C LYS A 414 4.10 -20.42 -17.14
N LYS A 415 3.43 -19.38 -17.66
CA LYS A 415 2.75 -19.43 -18.97
C LYS A 415 3.74 -19.67 -20.11
N LEU A 416 4.91 -19.00 -20.10
CA LEU A 416 5.94 -19.18 -21.11
C LEU A 416 6.57 -20.58 -21.06
N ALA A 417 6.90 -21.08 -19.87
CA ALA A 417 7.44 -22.43 -19.70
C ALA A 417 6.45 -23.52 -20.17
N SER A 418 5.15 -23.33 -19.89
CA SER A 418 4.11 -24.23 -20.38
C SER A 418 3.97 -24.19 -21.90
N LYS A 419 4.06 -23.00 -22.53
CA LYS A 419 4.09 -22.87 -23.99
C LYS A 419 5.32 -23.53 -24.59
N GLU A 420 6.50 -23.33 -24.01
CA GLU A 420 7.74 -23.96 -24.44
C GLU A 420 7.63 -25.50 -24.39
N ALA A 421 7.09 -26.06 -23.30
CA ALA A 421 6.88 -27.50 -23.18
C ALA A 421 5.88 -28.03 -24.23
N ALA A 422 4.80 -27.29 -24.49
CA ALA A 422 3.83 -27.65 -25.53
C ALA A 422 4.44 -27.61 -26.93
N PHE A 423 5.24 -26.58 -27.24
CA PHE A 423 5.96 -26.44 -28.50
C PHE A 423 7.01 -27.54 -28.67
N ARG A 424 7.76 -27.90 -27.61
CA ARG A 424 8.68 -29.04 -27.65
C ARG A 424 7.96 -30.34 -27.96
N LYS A 425 6.81 -30.60 -27.33
CA LYS A 425 6.00 -31.79 -27.62
C LYS A 425 5.48 -31.81 -29.06
N GLN A 426 5.10 -30.65 -29.59
CA GLN A 426 4.67 -30.53 -31.00
C GLN A 426 5.83 -30.74 -31.98
N LEU A 427 7.02 -30.21 -31.68
CA LEU A 427 8.24 -30.47 -32.45
C LEU A 427 8.60 -31.96 -32.41
N ASP A 428 8.55 -32.59 -31.22
CA ASP A 428 8.79 -34.04 -31.07
C ASP A 428 7.78 -34.88 -31.85
N ALA A 429 6.50 -34.51 -31.84
CA ALA A 429 5.47 -35.20 -32.65
C ALA A 429 5.64 -34.97 -34.17
N ALA A 430 6.31 -33.88 -34.56
CA ALA A 430 6.69 -33.62 -35.95
C ALA A 430 8.03 -34.29 -36.34
N ARG A 431 8.81 -34.81 -35.39
CA ARG A 431 10.00 -35.63 -35.68
C ARG A 431 9.55 -36.93 -36.34
N GLY A 432 10.10 -37.24 -37.52
CA GLY A 432 9.73 -38.42 -38.31
C GLY A 432 8.79 -38.16 -39.49
N HIS A 433 8.48 -36.90 -39.80
CA HIS A 433 7.77 -36.56 -41.05
C HIS A 433 8.58 -36.94 -42.30
N GLU A 434 9.92 -36.93 -42.24
CA GLU A 434 10.82 -37.42 -43.30
C GLU A 434 10.57 -38.90 -43.62
N LYS A 435 10.52 -39.77 -42.60
CA LYS A 435 10.20 -41.19 -42.77
C LYS A 435 8.82 -41.44 -43.39
N LEU A 436 7.83 -40.61 -43.03
CA LEU A 436 6.49 -40.68 -43.65
C LEU A 436 6.52 -40.22 -45.11
N GLN A 437 7.43 -39.31 -45.46
CA GLN A 437 7.65 -38.90 -46.85
C GLN A 437 8.32 -40.01 -47.65
N GLU A 438 9.39 -40.61 -47.13
CA GLU A 438 10.08 -41.75 -47.74
C GLU A 438 9.13 -42.93 -47.98
N GLN A 439 8.25 -43.23 -47.02
CA GLN A 439 7.19 -44.24 -47.19
C GLN A 439 6.20 -43.88 -48.31
N ALA A 440 5.82 -42.60 -48.42
CA ALA A 440 4.93 -42.14 -49.49
C ALA A 440 5.60 -42.19 -50.87
N ASP A 441 6.88 -41.82 -50.94
CA ASP A 441 7.70 -41.89 -52.14
C ASP A 441 7.86 -43.37 -52.59
N ALA A 442 8.09 -44.28 -51.63
CA ALA A 442 8.27 -45.70 -51.91
C ALA A 442 6.98 -46.39 -52.36
N LEU A 443 5.84 -46.07 -51.73
CA LEU A 443 4.53 -46.52 -52.20
C LEU A 443 4.23 -46.06 -53.63
N MET A 444 4.72 -44.88 -54.02
CA MET A 444 4.53 -44.36 -55.36
C MET A 444 5.46 -44.98 -56.38
N ALA A 445 6.72 -45.22 -56.03
CA ALA A 445 7.69 -45.84 -56.92
C ALA A 445 7.39 -47.33 -57.17
N TYR A 446 6.97 -48.07 -56.14
CA TYR A 446 6.75 -49.51 -56.19
C TYR A 446 5.28 -49.90 -56.36
N SER A 447 4.40 -48.97 -56.73
CA SER A 447 2.94 -49.22 -56.82
C SER A 447 2.56 -50.37 -57.77
N TYR A 448 3.43 -50.70 -58.72
CA TYR A 448 3.26 -51.81 -59.67
C TYR A 448 3.33 -53.19 -58.99
N ASN A 449 3.93 -53.31 -57.80
CA ASN A 449 4.00 -54.55 -57.02
C ASN A 449 2.71 -54.84 -56.24
N TYR A 450 1.71 -53.96 -56.33
CA TYR A 450 0.48 -54.05 -55.52
C TYR A 450 -0.51 -55.07 -56.06
N LYS A 451 -1.02 -55.92 -55.18
CA LYS A 451 -2.15 -56.81 -55.47
C LYS A 451 -3.45 -56.18 -54.93
N PRO A 452 -4.52 -56.08 -55.74
CA PRO A 452 -5.79 -55.50 -55.29
C PRO A 452 -6.30 -56.15 -54.00
N GLY A 453 -6.62 -55.34 -52.99
CA GLY A 453 -7.10 -55.79 -51.68
C GLY A 453 -5.99 -56.19 -50.69
N ALA A 454 -4.72 -56.13 -51.08
CA ALA A 454 -3.62 -56.35 -50.15
C ALA A 454 -3.48 -55.20 -49.13
N ILE A 455 -3.14 -55.54 -47.89
CA ILE A 455 -2.92 -54.61 -46.77
C ILE A 455 -1.46 -54.11 -46.67
N SER A 456 -0.58 -54.59 -47.56
CA SER A 456 0.82 -54.22 -47.63
C SER A 456 1.39 -54.40 -49.03
N LEU A 457 2.52 -53.73 -49.29
CA LEU A 457 3.27 -53.74 -50.54
C LEU A 457 4.76 -53.97 -50.23
N GLU A 458 5.42 -54.82 -51.00
CA GLU A 458 6.87 -54.95 -50.98
C GLU A 458 7.52 -53.83 -51.80
N ALA A 459 8.38 -53.04 -51.14
CA ALA A 459 9.16 -51.96 -51.70
C ALA A 459 10.65 -52.15 -51.33
N GLN A 460 11.54 -51.32 -51.89
CA GLN A 460 12.89 -51.20 -51.35
C GLN A 460 13.03 -49.86 -50.62
N ASP A 461 13.78 -49.87 -49.52
CA ASP A 461 14.18 -48.65 -48.83
C ASP A 461 15.19 -47.89 -49.71
N PHE A 462 14.90 -46.63 -50.04
CA PHE A 462 15.78 -45.80 -50.88
C PHE A 462 17.14 -45.48 -50.23
N THR A 463 17.26 -45.64 -48.91
CA THR A 463 18.46 -45.31 -48.14
C THR A 463 19.34 -46.55 -47.95
N THR A 464 18.75 -47.71 -47.65
CA THR A 464 19.51 -48.94 -47.35
C THR A 464 19.52 -49.95 -48.51
N GLY A 465 18.59 -49.83 -49.46
CA GLY A 465 18.42 -50.78 -50.57
C GLY A 465 17.82 -52.13 -50.16
N GLU A 466 17.45 -52.30 -48.89
CA GLU A 466 16.86 -53.53 -48.37
C GLU A 466 15.36 -53.60 -48.68
N PRO A 467 14.78 -54.81 -48.84
CA PRO A 467 13.35 -54.98 -49.04
C PRO A 467 12.58 -54.62 -47.77
N VAL A 468 11.58 -53.75 -47.89
CA VAL A 468 10.72 -53.27 -46.81
C VAL A 468 9.25 -53.44 -47.19
N MET A 469 8.46 -53.98 -46.26
CA MET A 469 7.01 -54.09 -46.40
C MET A 469 6.34 -52.81 -45.90
N ILE A 470 5.64 -52.10 -46.78
CA ILE A 470 4.92 -50.86 -46.46
C ILE A 470 3.42 -51.15 -46.38
N ALA A 471 2.76 -50.69 -45.32
CA ALA A 471 1.32 -50.87 -45.15
C ALA A 471 0.52 -50.05 -46.18
N VAL A 472 -0.55 -50.65 -46.72
CA VAL A 472 -1.45 -50.05 -47.70
C VAL A 472 -2.89 -50.14 -47.19
N ASP A 473 -3.64 -49.05 -47.31
CA ASP A 473 -5.07 -49.04 -47.05
C ASP A 473 -5.79 -49.79 -48.20
N ALA A 474 -6.41 -50.94 -47.88
CA ALA A 474 -7.04 -51.81 -48.86
C ALA A 474 -8.18 -51.14 -49.63
N ASP A 475 -8.86 -50.14 -49.04
CA ASP A 475 -9.96 -49.42 -49.66
C ASP A 475 -9.47 -48.29 -50.59
N LYS A 476 -8.29 -47.73 -50.31
CA LYS A 476 -7.71 -46.59 -51.05
C LYS A 476 -6.60 -46.97 -52.03
N GLY A 477 -6.04 -48.17 -51.88
CA GLY A 477 -4.88 -48.63 -52.64
C GLY A 477 -3.59 -47.83 -52.33
N PRO A 478 -2.49 -48.15 -53.03
CA PRO A 478 -1.15 -47.59 -52.76
C PRO A 478 -1.10 -46.08 -53.02
N VAL A 479 -1.76 -45.60 -54.08
CA VAL A 479 -1.79 -44.18 -54.46
C VAL A 479 -2.53 -43.34 -53.43
N GLY A 480 -3.74 -43.76 -53.03
CA GLY A 480 -4.52 -43.05 -52.01
C GLY A 480 -3.87 -43.09 -50.62
N THR A 481 -3.15 -44.17 -50.31
CA THR A 481 -2.33 -44.26 -49.08
C THR A 481 -1.16 -43.27 -49.12
N ALA A 482 -0.45 -43.17 -50.24
CA ALA A 482 0.65 -42.22 -50.43
C ALA A 482 0.18 -40.75 -50.35
N GLU A 483 -0.93 -40.39 -51.00
CA GLU A 483 -1.52 -39.05 -50.90
C GLU A 483 -1.88 -38.67 -49.47
N ALA A 484 -2.45 -39.61 -48.70
CA ALA A 484 -2.75 -39.40 -47.29
C ALA A 484 -1.48 -39.17 -46.45
N LEU A 485 -0.40 -39.93 -46.73
CA LEU A 485 0.90 -39.74 -46.09
C LEU A 485 1.53 -38.38 -46.45
N TYR A 486 1.54 -37.97 -47.72
CA TYR A 486 2.01 -36.63 -48.10
C TYR A 486 1.23 -35.51 -47.43
N LYS A 487 -0.10 -35.63 -47.35
CA LYS A 487 -0.95 -34.64 -46.65
C LYS A 487 -0.59 -34.56 -45.17
N LYS A 488 -0.31 -35.70 -44.53
CA LYS A 488 0.14 -35.78 -43.14
C LYS A 488 1.52 -35.16 -42.96
N THR A 489 2.50 -35.50 -43.81
CA THR A 489 3.85 -34.91 -43.81
C THR A 489 3.82 -33.41 -43.99
N ARG A 490 3.06 -32.89 -44.97
CA ARG A 490 2.91 -31.45 -45.22
C ARG A 490 2.34 -30.71 -44.02
N LYS A 491 1.39 -31.34 -43.29
CA LYS A 491 0.82 -30.78 -42.06
C LYS A 491 1.84 -30.77 -40.92
N LEU A 492 2.59 -31.86 -40.73
CA LEU A 492 3.63 -31.96 -39.70
C LEU A 492 4.76 -30.96 -39.94
N ARG A 493 5.24 -30.84 -41.19
CA ARG A 493 6.26 -29.86 -41.59
C ARG A 493 5.80 -28.42 -41.36
N ARG A 494 4.59 -28.05 -41.79
CA ARG A 494 4.02 -26.73 -41.50
C ARG A 494 3.89 -26.43 -40.02
N THR A 495 3.60 -27.45 -39.21
CA THR A 495 3.53 -27.31 -37.74
C THR A 495 4.92 -27.07 -37.16
N ALA A 496 5.95 -27.78 -37.64
CA ALA A 496 7.33 -27.58 -37.24
C ALA A 496 7.88 -26.21 -37.66
N ASP A 497 7.60 -25.75 -38.88
CA ASP A 497 8.06 -24.45 -39.39
C ASP A 497 7.41 -23.26 -38.67
N ALA A 498 6.20 -23.44 -38.12
CA ALA A 498 5.45 -22.38 -37.42
C ALA A 498 5.80 -22.22 -35.94
N ILE A 499 6.48 -23.21 -35.36
CA ILE A 499 6.95 -23.24 -33.95
C ILE A 499 8.37 -22.73 -33.89
#